data_AF-A0A351JZM3-F1
#
_entry.id   AF-A0A351JZM3-F1
#
_cell.length_a   1.000
_cell.length_b   1.000
_cell.length_c   1.000
_cell.angle_alpha   90.00
_cell.angle_beta   90.00
_cell.angle_gamma   90.00
#
_symmetry.space_group_name_H-M   'P 1'
#
loop_
_entity.id
_entity.type
_entity.pdbx_description
1 polymer ?
#
loop_
_entity_poly.entity_id
_entity_poly.type
_entity_poly.pdbx_seq_one_letter_code
_entity_poly.pdbx_strand_id
1 'polypeptide(L)' 'MRGWYVICGSCGRKVEHHHSEPPCEVLRGWLTVSCWKGLESVEHYSFCSLSCLQEWVDSHVPKVPEVFLKSFSEEEERT' A
#
# COMPACT_ATOMS: atom_id res chain seq x y z
N MET A 1 -28.64 -3.83 10.94
CA MET A 1 -27.48 -2.92 11.06
C MET A 1 -26.56 -3.22 9.88
N ARG A 2 -26.11 -2.22 9.12
CA ARG A 2 -25.20 -2.45 8.00
C ARG A 2 -23.77 -2.55 8.53
N GLY A 3 -23.07 -3.64 8.26
CA GLY A 3 -21.62 -3.70 8.42
C GLY A 3 -20.93 -2.89 7.31
N TRP A 4 -19.63 -2.64 7.46
CA TRP A 4 -18.80 -2.12 6.38
C TRP A 4 -17.63 -3.08 6.12
N TYR A 5 -17.09 -3.03 4.91
CA TYR A 5 -16.00 -3.91 4.50
C TYR A 5 -14.69 -3.14 4.44
N VAL A 6 -13.64 -3.73 5.02
CA VAL A 6 -12.26 -3.35 4.77
C VAL A 6 -11.69 -4.28 3.72
N ILE A 7 -11.09 -3.72 2.67
CA ILE A 7 -10.52 -4.47 1.56
C ILE A 7 -9.02 -4.17 1.51
N CYS A 8 -8.20 -5.22 1.43
CA CYS A 8 -6.77 -5.09 1.25
C CYS A 8 -6.46 -4.50 -0.14
N GLY A 9 -5.72 -3.39 -0.18
CA GLY A 9 -5.37 -2.70 -1.40
C GLY A 9 -4.40 -3.44 -2.33
N SER A 10 -3.73 -4.49 -1.85
CA SER A 10 -2.87 -5.37 -2.68
C SER A 10 -3.61 -6.64 -3.10
N CYS A 11 -3.97 -7.51 -2.14
CA CYS A 11 -4.48 -8.85 -2.46
C CYS A 11 -6.02 -8.95 -2.56
N GLY A 12 -6.76 -7.87 -2.28
CA GLY A 12 -8.23 -7.84 -2.36
C GLY A 12 -8.95 -8.62 -1.25
N ARG A 13 -8.23 -9.18 -0.26
CA ARG A 13 -8.82 -9.80 0.93
C ARG A 13 -9.82 -8.85 1.58
N LYS A 14 -11.00 -9.36 1.97
CA LYS A 14 -12.06 -8.56 2.60
C LYS A 14 -12.28 -9.02 4.04
N VAL A 15 -12.52 -8.07 4.93
CA VAL A 15 -12.99 -8.32 6.29
C VAL A 15 -14.26 -7.50 6.50
N GLU A 16 -15.33 -8.17 6.91
CA GLU A 16 -16.56 -7.51 7.31
C GLU A 16 -16.42 -7.03 8.75
N HIS A 17 -16.81 -5.79 9.00
CA HIS A 17 -16.85 -5.21 10.31
C HIS A 17 -18.28 -4.83 10.69
N HIS A 18 -18.75 -5.42 11.80
CA HIS A 18 -20.01 -5.04 12.41
C HIS A 18 -19.82 -3.94 13.46
N HIS A 19 -20.76 -3.00 13.55
CA HIS A 19 -20.73 -1.90 14.53
C HIS A 19 -20.69 -2.34 16.00
N SER A 20 -20.95 -3.62 16.29
CA SER A 20 -20.90 -4.19 17.63
C SER A 20 -19.49 -4.54 18.11
N GLU A 21 -18.52 -4.60 17.20
CA GLU A 21 -17.13 -4.93 17.54
C GLU A 21 -16.27 -3.66 17.44
N PRO A 22 -15.17 -3.57 18.21
CA PRO A 22 -14.20 -2.49 18.01
C PRO A 22 -13.33 -2.80 16.77
N PRO A 23 -13.02 -1.79 15.92
CA PRO A 23 -12.22 -1.99 14.72
C PRO A 23 -10.85 -2.62 14.98
N CYS A 24 -10.23 -2.34 16.12
CA CYS A 24 -8.91 -2.86 16.48
C CYS A 24 -8.87 -4.38 16.69
N GLU A 25 -9.99 -5.00 17.07
CA GLU A 25 -10.08 -6.45 17.22
C GLU A 25 -10.29 -7.11 15.86
N VAL A 26 -11.19 -6.57 15.05
CA VAL A 26 -11.52 -7.10 13.71
C VAL A 26 -10.38 -6.89 12.71
N LEU A 27 -9.67 -5.78 12.82
CA LEU A 27 -8.54 -5.40 11.94
C LEU A 27 -7.20 -5.68 12.60
N ARG A 28 -7.13 -6.59 13.58
CA ARG A 28 -5.87 -6.94 14.22
C ARG A 28 -4.85 -7.42 13.19
N GLY A 29 -3.69 -6.77 13.16
CA GLY A 29 -2.60 -7.06 12.22
C GLY A 29 -2.76 -6.41 10.84
N TRP A 30 -3.86 -5.71 10.58
CA TRP A 30 -4.00 -4.86 9.40
C TRP A 30 -3.28 -3.53 9.59
N LEU A 31 -2.93 -2.90 8.47
CA LEU A 31 -2.23 -1.63 8.38
C LEU A 31 -3.09 -0.65 7.59
N THR A 32 -3.19 0.60 8.04
CA THR A 32 -3.89 1.67 7.33
C THR A 32 -2.90 2.78 6.99
N VAL A 33 -2.84 3.16 5.72
CA VAL A 33 -2.05 4.30 5.23
C VAL A 33 -3.00 5.43 4.86
N SER A 34 -2.73 6.63 5.38
CA SER A 34 -3.45 7.85 5.03
C SER A 34 -2.58 8.70 4.12
N CYS A 35 -3.05 8.98 2.91
CA CYS A 35 -2.32 9.72 1.89
C CYS A 35 -3.05 11.04 1.59
N TRP A 36 -2.36 12.16 1.78
CA TRP A 36 -2.88 13.48 1.38
C TRP A 36 -2.87 13.61 -0.15
N LYS A 37 -4.03 13.92 -0.74
CA LYS A 37 -4.20 14.17 -2.18
C LYS A 37 -4.34 15.65 -2.52
N GLY A 38 -4.42 16.52 -1.52
CA GLY A 38 -4.59 17.95 -1.67
C GLY A 38 -5.10 18.57 -0.38
N LEU A 39 -5.48 19.85 -0.44
CA LEU A 39 -6.10 20.55 0.68
C LEU A 39 -7.34 19.77 1.13
N GLU A 40 -7.37 19.37 2.41
CA GLU A 40 -8.50 18.66 3.05
C GLU A 40 -8.89 17.31 2.40
N SER A 41 -8.09 16.79 1.46
CA SER A 41 -8.35 15.51 0.79
C SER A 41 -7.38 14.44 1.29
N VAL A 42 -7.91 13.43 1.97
CA VAL A 42 -7.17 12.27 2.47
C VAL A 42 -7.79 11.00 1.91
N GLU A 43 -6.97 10.17 1.27
CA GLU A 43 -7.33 8.81 0.93
C GLU A 43 -6.78 7.83 1.96
N HIS A 44 -7.58 6.83 2.29
CA HIS A 44 -7.19 5.76 3.22
C HIS A 44 -7.09 4.44 2.47
N TYR A 45 -5.95 3.77 2.64
CA TYR A 45 -5.67 2.46 2.09
C TYR A 45 -5.46 1.48 3.23
N SER A 46 -6.02 0.27 3.12
CA SER A 46 -5.89 -0.79 4.13
C SER A 46 -5.14 -2.00 3.57
N PHE A 47 -4.33 -2.66 4.40
CA PHE A 47 -3.51 -3.80 4.01
C PHE A 47 -3.56 -4.89 5.09
N CYS A 48 -3.73 -6.14 4.69
CA CYS A 48 -3.84 -7.25 5.65
C CYS A 48 -2.50 -7.71 6.24
N SER A 49 -1.38 -7.18 5.75
CA SER A 49 -0.03 -7.50 6.20
C SER A 49 0.99 -6.47 5.72
N LEU A 50 2.16 -6.46 6.35
CA LEU A 50 3.32 -5.66 5.89
C LEU A 50 3.74 -6.02 4.46
N SER A 51 3.66 -7.30 4.07
CA SER A 51 4.00 -7.73 2.71
C SER A 51 3.05 -7.13 1.67
N CYS A 52 1.74 -7.13 1.93
CA CYS A 52 0.78 -6.50 1.03
C CYS A 52 0.95 -4.98 0.95
N LEU A 53 1.36 -4.32 2.04
CA LEU A 53 1.74 -2.91 1.99
C LEU A 53 2.98 -2.70 1.11
N GLN A 54 4.02 -3.51 1.29
CA GLN A 54 5.26 -3.39 0.52
C GLN A 54 5.02 -3.59 -0.97
N GLU A 55 4.32 -4.65 -1.38
CA GLU A 55 3.94 -4.89 -2.77
C GLU A 55 3.17 -3.71 -3.38
N TRP A 56 2.23 -3.14 -2.61
CA TRP A 56 1.47 -1.98 -3.05
C TRP A 56 2.38 -0.76 -3.24
N VAL A 57 3.27 -0.47 -2.29
CA VAL A 57 4.26 0.62 -2.42
C VAL A 57 5.14 0.40 -3.66
N ASP A 58 5.68 -0.80 -3.83
CA ASP A 58 6.58 -1.14 -4.93
C ASP A 58 5.91 -1.03 -6.32
N SER A 59 4.59 -1.19 -6.39
CA SER A 59 3.81 -0.99 -7.62
C SER A 59 3.47 0.48 -7.90
N HIS A 60 3.48 1.34 -6.87
CA HIS A 60 3.16 2.77 -7.00
C HIS A 60 4.41 3.64 -7.16
N VAL A 61 5.57 3.16 -6.73
CA VAL A 61 6.85 3.87 -6.92
C VAL A 61 7.29 3.69 -8.37
N PRO A 62 7.46 4.79 -9.14
CA PRO A 62 8.01 4.71 -10.49
C PRO A 62 9.40 4.09 -10.43
N LYS A 63 9.59 2.95 -11.08
CA LYS A 63 10.91 2.32 -11.21
C LYS A 63 11.65 2.99 -12.36
N VAL A 64 12.89 3.41 -12.11
CA VAL A 64 13.80 3.84 -13.17
C VAL A 64 14.01 2.63 -14.09
N PRO A 65 13.73 2.74 -15.40
CA PRO A 65 13.96 1.63 -16.32
C PRO A 65 15.41 1.18 -16.28
N GLU A 66 15.64 -0.13 -16.26
CA GLU A 66 16.99 -0.70 -16.13
C GLU A 66 17.98 -0.23 -17.20
N VAL A 67 17.48 0.13 -18.40
CA VAL A 67 18.31 0.68 -19.47
C VAL A 67 19.04 1.97 -19.06
N PHE A 68 18.40 2.83 -18.26
CA PHE A 68 19.04 4.04 -17.73
C PHE A 68 20.05 3.70 -16.63
N LEU A 69 19.83 2.62 -15.88
CA LEU A 69 20.78 2.16 -14.86
C LEU A 69 22.06 1.61 -15.49
N LYS A 70 21.94 0.91 -16.63
CA LYS A 70 23.08 0.33 -17.36
C LYS A 70 23.99 1.39 -18.00
N SER A 71 23.44 2.52 -18.46
CA SER A 71 24.27 3.59 -19.02
C SER A 71 25.21 4.24 -18.00
N PHE A 72 24.91 4.18 -16.70
CA PHE A 72 25.83 4.66 -15.65
C PHE A 72 26.97 3.67 -15.35
N SER A 73 26.81 2.40 -15.70
CA SER A 73 27.83 1.36 -15.46
C SER A 73 28.94 1.40 -16.53
N GLU A 74 28.60 1.83 -17.75
CA GLU A 74 29.53 1.89 -18.88
C GLU A 74 30.53 3.06 -18.79
N GLU A 75 30.31 4.03 -17.90
CA GLU A 75 31.23 5.15 -17.65
C GLU A 75 32.37 4.81 -16.67
N GLU A 76 32.17 3.84 -15.76
CA GLU A 76 33.19 3.41 -14.79
C GLU A 76 34.28 2.51 -15.41
N GLU A 77 34.03 1.86 -16.55
CA GLU A 77 35.01 0.99 -17.24
C GLU A 77 35.99 1.75 -18.16
N ARG A 78 35.93 3.09 -18.20
CA ARG A 78 36.83 3.94 -19.04
C ARG A 78 37.82 4.79 -18.25
N THR A 79 37.99 4.54 -16.96
CA THR A 79 39.04 5.13 -16.09
C THR A 79 40.02 4.09 -15.61
#